data_AF-A0A533SF77-F1
#
_entry.id   AF-A0A533SF77-F1
#
_cell.length_a   1.000
_cell.length_b   1.000
_cell.length_c   1.000
_cell.angle_alpha   90.00
_cell.angle_beta   90.00
_cell.angle_gamma   90.00
#
_symmetry.space_group_name_H-M   'P 1'
#
loop_
_entity.id
_entity.type
_entity.pdbx_description
1 polymer ?
#
loop_
_entity_poly.entity_id
_entity_poly.type
_entity_poly.pdbx_seq_one_letter_code
_entity_poly.pdbx_strand_id
1 'polypeptide(L)'
;MKKPTWTLLTALMAALAILLALMLPTQAVQAAGPFTVTTTADSHDAAPGNGVCANAGGFCSLRAAIEEANASVTPTTITLPAGTYNLTLGVLDVAPNGNRTIVITGAGPANTIIQQTDNFNRVMAIDYNVMGNTNVSISGVTLTGGRDASDHFGGAGILAGNVYAPPDSLTLSNCIVSNNNVAALDVMQAGGGVRMDGGILTVTNCTFTNNSSGLAPGGAIAFFNPGAQGTLTITGSTFTNNRLTNTTSSGPSGGGAIFIENAAATISNSTFTANQATSLAAGGAHGGAVYFNTGTLTIDHPTLPGHPSS
;
A
#
# COMPACT_ATOMS: atom_id res chain seq x y z
N MET A 1 64.49 35.58 12.01
CA MET A 1 63.24 34.94 12.48
C MET A 1 62.59 34.22 11.29
N LYS A 2 62.73 32.89 11.21
CA LYS A 2 62.12 32.08 10.15
C LYS A 2 60.62 31.96 10.45
N LYS A 3 59.74 32.44 9.56
CA LYS A 3 58.29 32.19 9.66
C LYS A 3 58.07 30.66 9.58
N PRO A 4 57.24 30.07 10.45
CA PRO A 4 57.09 28.61 10.50
C PRO A 4 56.42 28.14 9.22
N THR A 5 57.07 27.24 8.49
CA THR A 5 56.60 26.61 7.25
C THR A 5 55.32 25.78 7.43
N TRP A 6 54.88 25.57 8.67
CA TRP A 6 53.74 24.74 9.02
C TRP A 6 52.37 25.40 8.76
N THR A 7 52.29 26.73 8.85
CA THR A 7 51.04 27.48 8.60
C THR A 7 50.68 27.59 7.11
N LEU A 8 51.68 27.47 6.23
CA LEU A 8 51.47 27.40 4.78
C LEU A 8 50.96 26.01 4.34
N LEU A 9 51.44 24.94 4.98
CA LEU A 9 51.02 23.56 4.66
C LEU A 9 49.57 23.27 5.07
N THR A 10 49.13 23.79 6.22
CA THR A 10 47.74 23.62 6.69
C THR A 10 46.75 24.44 5.87
N ALA A 11 47.14 25.65 5.45
CA ALA A 11 46.35 26.45 4.52
C ALA A 11 46.21 25.79 3.14
N LEU A 12 47.27 25.13 2.65
CA LEU A 12 47.24 24.40 1.37
C LEU A 12 46.37 23.14 1.43
N MET A 13 46.40 22.39 2.54
CA MET A 13 45.54 21.21 2.74
C MET A 13 44.06 21.59 2.91
N ALA A 14 43.76 22.68 3.62
CA ALA A 14 42.40 23.19 3.73
C ALA A 14 41.86 23.70 2.38
N ALA A 15 42.69 24.39 1.59
CA ALA A 15 42.34 24.82 0.24
C ALA A 15 42.10 23.62 -0.71
N LEU A 16 42.91 22.56 -0.61
CA LEU A 16 42.77 21.35 -1.42
C LEU A 16 41.50 20.54 -1.06
N ALA A 17 41.13 20.49 0.22
CA ALA A 17 39.88 19.86 0.68
C ALA A 17 38.63 20.62 0.19
N ILE A 18 38.68 21.96 0.17
CA ILE A 18 37.61 22.81 -0.39
C ILE A 18 37.54 22.63 -1.92
N LEU A 19 38.69 22.52 -2.60
CA LEU A 19 38.73 22.30 -4.05
C LEU A 19 38.19 20.90 -4.43
N LEU A 20 38.47 19.86 -3.62
CA LEU A 20 37.90 18.53 -3.81
C LEU A 20 36.39 18.48 -3.54
N ALA A 21 35.90 19.23 -2.55
CA ALA A 21 34.45 19.33 -2.26
C ALA A 21 33.68 20.02 -3.40
N LEU A 22 34.33 20.91 -4.16
CA LEU A 22 33.78 21.55 -5.36
C LEU A 22 33.82 20.67 -6.62
N MET A 23 34.52 19.53 -6.58
CA MET A 23 34.60 18.55 -7.68
C MET A 23 33.65 17.36 -7.50
N LEU A 24 32.89 17.31 -6.40
CA LEU A 24 31.79 16.36 -6.30
C LEU A 24 30.75 16.74 -7.36
N PRO A 25 30.37 15.84 -8.28
CA PRO A 25 29.27 16.11 -9.19
C PRO A 25 28.06 16.45 -8.31
N THR A 26 27.61 17.70 -8.41
CA THR A 26 26.27 18.07 -7.98
C THR A 26 25.36 17.27 -8.90
N GLN A 27 24.91 16.11 -8.44
CA GLN A 27 23.84 15.40 -9.13
C GLN A 27 22.70 16.40 -9.19
N ALA A 28 22.40 16.90 -10.39
CA ALA A 28 21.22 17.70 -10.59
C ALA A 28 20.07 16.87 -10.02
N VAL A 29 19.31 17.46 -9.10
CA VAL A 29 18.06 16.87 -8.61
C VAL A 29 17.15 16.81 -9.83
N GLN A 30 17.20 15.68 -10.53
CA GLN A 30 16.41 15.47 -11.73
C GLN A 30 15.02 15.12 -11.24
N ALA A 31 14.02 15.91 -11.65
CA ALA A 31 12.63 15.60 -11.36
C ALA A 31 12.35 14.18 -11.87
N ALA A 32 11.84 13.30 -11.00
CA ALA A 32 11.47 11.97 -11.43
C ALA A 32 10.08 11.98 -12.03
N GLY A 33 9.96 11.32 -13.17
CA GLY A 33 8.71 11.18 -13.90
C GLY A 33 8.21 12.46 -14.59
N PRO A 34 7.04 12.38 -15.24
CA PRO A 34 6.15 11.22 -15.29
C PRO A 34 6.77 10.02 -16.02
N PHE A 35 6.53 8.81 -15.50
CA PHE A 35 6.95 7.55 -16.13
C PHE A 35 5.76 6.90 -16.83
N THR A 36 5.96 6.45 -18.07
CA THR A 36 5.01 5.58 -18.76
C THR A 36 5.66 4.22 -18.90
N VAL A 37 5.04 3.20 -18.30
CA VAL A 37 5.53 1.83 -18.35
C VAL A 37 5.40 1.28 -19.77
N THR A 38 6.47 0.71 -20.30
CA THR A 38 6.56 0.23 -21.68
C THR A 38 6.65 -1.29 -21.80
N THR A 39 6.78 -2.01 -20.68
CA THR A 39 6.77 -3.47 -20.64
C THR A 39 5.98 -4.00 -19.45
N THR A 40 5.36 -5.16 -19.60
CA THR A 40 4.72 -5.90 -18.51
C THR A 40 5.68 -6.82 -17.76
N ALA A 41 6.91 -6.97 -18.25
CA ALA A 41 7.93 -7.76 -17.58
C ALA A 41 8.24 -7.17 -16.20
N ASP A 42 8.32 -8.03 -15.18
CA ASP A 42 8.75 -7.62 -13.84
C ASP A 42 10.29 -7.67 -13.77
N SER A 43 10.90 -6.50 -13.85
CA SER A 43 12.36 -6.32 -13.87
C SER A 43 12.75 -5.04 -13.14
N HIS A 44 13.86 -5.08 -12.42
CA HIS A 44 14.44 -3.88 -11.79
C HIS A 44 14.88 -2.82 -12.81
N ASP A 45 14.93 -1.57 -12.37
CA ASP A 45 15.66 -0.50 -13.04
C ASP A 45 17.16 -0.84 -13.08
N ALA A 46 17.85 -0.42 -14.15
CA ALA A 46 19.29 -0.65 -14.27
C ALA A 46 20.12 0.25 -13.34
N ALA A 47 19.62 1.44 -13.00
CA ALA A 47 20.27 2.40 -12.14
C ALA A 47 19.24 3.27 -11.37
N PRO A 48 18.58 2.70 -10.34
CA PRO A 48 17.61 3.39 -9.52
C PRO A 48 18.05 4.78 -9.04
N GLY A 49 17.22 5.79 -9.29
CA GLY A 49 17.41 7.18 -8.85
C GLY A 49 18.16 8.06 -9.84
N ASN A 50 18.39 7.59 -11.08
CA ASN A 50 18.97 8.40 -12.14
C ASN A 50 17.94 9.29 -12.88
N GLY A 51 16.65 9.17 -12.54
CA GLY A 51 15.53 9.88 -13.17
C GLY A 51 15.04 9.27 -14.48
N VAL A 52 15.52 8.08 -14.86
CA VAL A 52 15.21 7.40 -16.12
C VAL A 52 14.73 5.99 -15.82
N CYS A 53 13.43 5.75 -16.01
CA CYS A 53 12.88 4.41 -15.91
C CYS A 53 13.34 3.52 -17.08
N ALA A 54 14.32 2.66 -16.84
CA ALA A 54 14.85 1.72 -17.81
C ALA A 54 15.55 0.53 -17.13
N ASN A 55 15.05 -0.67 -17.38
CA ASN A 55 15.78 -1.89 -17.07
C ASN A 55 17.02 -2.07 -17.96
N ALA A 56 17.78 -3.14 -17.76
CA ALA A 56 18.99 -3.43 -18.57
C ALA A 56 18.75 -3.54 -20.09
N GLY A 57 17.50 -3.79 -20.51
CA GLY A 57 17.07 -3.82 -21.91
C GLY A 57 16.50 -2.49 -22.43
N GLY A 58 16.49 -1.43 -21.63
CA GLY A 58 15.96 -0.11 -22.00
C GLY A 58 14.43 0.00 -21.89
N PHE A 59 13.75 -0.97 -21.29
CA PHE A 59 12.30 -0.93 -21.10
C PHE A 59 11.95 -0.47 -19.69
N CYS A 60 10.90 0.35 -19.58
CA CYS A 60 10.37 0.78 -18.29
C CYS A 60 9.34 -0.23 -17.82
N SER A 61 9.66 -1.02 -16.78
CA SER A 61 8.71 -1.88 -16.08
C SER A 61 7.98 -1.09 -14.98
N LEU A 62 6.90 -1.66 -14.42
CA LEU A 62 6.26 -1.09 -13.22
C LEU A 62 7.22 -1.02 -12.03
N ARG A 63 8.02 -2.07 -11.80
CA ARG A 63 9.00 -2.12 -10.71
C ARG A 63 10.08 -1.05 -10.87
N ALA A 64 10.65 -0.92 -12.08
CA ALA A 64 11.64 0.11 -12.38
C ALA A 64 11.08 1.53 -12.16
N ALA A 65 9.84 1.78 -12.60
CA ALA A 65 9.19 3.08 -12.40
C ALA A 65 8.97 3.40 -10.91
N ILE A 66 8.64 2.39 -10.10
CA ILE A 66 8.51 2.54 -8.65
C ILE A 66 9.88 2.78 -8.00
N GLU A 67 10.93 2.10 -8.42
CA GLU A 67 12.29 2.29 -7.91
C GLU A 67 12.80 3.73 -8.16
N GLU A 68 12.54 4.27 -9.36
CA GLU A 68 12.80 5.66 -9.67
C GLU A 68 11.95 6.62 -8.80
N ALA A 69 10.66 6.31 -8.62
CA ALA A 69 9.78 7.12 -7.76
C ALA A 69 10.22 7.11 -6.29
N ASN A 70 10.72 5.99 -5.79
CA ASN A 70 11.22 5.83 -4.42
C ASN A 70 12.48 6.65 -4.16
N ALA A 71 13.33 6.82 -5.18
CA ALA A 71 14.54 7.64 -5.11
C ALA A 71 14.25 9.14 -5.32
N SER A 72 13.05 9.51 -5.75
CA SER A 72 12.69 10.89 -6.05
C SER A 72 12.20 11.66 -4.85
N VAL A 73 12.67 12.91 -4.70
CA VAL A 73 12.10 13.85 -3.72
C VAL A 73 10.84 14.55 -4.23
N THR A 74 10.59 14.53 -5.55
CA THR A 74 9.45 15.22 -6.18
C THR A 74 8.24 14.28 -6.35
N PRO A 75 7.00 14.81 -6.33
CA PRO A 75 5.82 14.02 -6.67
C PRO A 75 5.97 13.34 -8.02
N THR A 76 5.74 12.02 -8.07
CA THR A 76 5.98 11.20 -9.27
C THR A 76 4.68 10.57 -9.75
N THR A 77 4.44 10.59 -11.06
CA THR A 77 3.30 9.90 -11.69
C THR A 77 3.79 8.74 -12.53
N ILE A 78 3.17 7.57 -12.38
CA ILE A 78 3.42 6.33 -13.11
C ILE A 78 2.14 5.97 -13.87
N THR A 79 2.22 5.91 -15.19
CA THR A 79 1.12 5.50 -16.07
C THR A 79 1.34 4.08 -16.56
N LEU A 80 0.32 3.24 -16.39
CA LEU A 80 0.28 1.84 -16.81
C LEU A 80 -0.67 1.69 -18.00
N PRO A 81 -0.14 1.34 -19.18
CA PRO A 81 -0.96 0.85 -20.27
C PRO A 81 -1.80 -0.39 -19.89
N ALA A 82 -2.70 -0.78 -20.79
CA ALA A 82 -3.40 -2.05 -20.65
C ALA A 82 -2.39 -3.22 -20.69
N GLY A 83 -2.57 -4.19 -19.80
CA GLY A 83 -1.69 -5.33 -19.65
C GLY A 83 -1.81 -5.98 -18.28
N THR A 84 -1.26 -7.19 -18.19
CA THR A 84 -1.11 -7.91 -16.93
C THR A 84 0.36 -7.85 -16.51
N TYR A 85 0.60 -7.17 -15.39
CA TYR A 85 1.89 -7.00 -14.73
C TYR A 85 2.02 -8.08 -13.67
N ASN A 86 2.59 -9.21 -14.09
CA ASN A 86 2.85 -10.34 -13.21
C ASN A 86 4.10 -10.07 -12.37
N LEU A 87 3.91 -9.92 -11.06
CA LEU A 87 5.00 -9.74 -10.12
C LEU A 87 5.66 -11.11 -9.88
N THR A 88 6.89 -11.25 -10.34
CA THR A 88 7.70 -12.48 -10.21
C THR A 88 8.92 -12.28 -9.33
N LEU A 89 9.24 -11.03 -9.00
CA LEU A 89 10.35 -10.64 -8.11
C LEU A 89 9.87 -10.31 -6.69
N GLY A 90 8.66 -10.75 -6.33
CA GLY A 90 8.06 -10.52 -5.02
C GLY A 90 7.25 -9.22 -4.92
N VAL A 91 7.09 -8.72 -3.69
CA VAL A 91 6.30 -7.52 -3.38
C VAL A 91 6.83 -6.27 -4.09
N LEU A 92 5.95 -5.34 -4.45
CA LEU A 92 6.34 -3.98 -4.85
C LEU A 92 6.47 -3.08 -3.61
N ASP A 93 7.70 -2.68 -3.31
CA ASP A 93 7.97 -1.69 -2.26
C ASP A 93 7.72 -0.27 -2.78
N VAL A 94 6.69 0.38 -2.27
CA VAL A 94 6.29 1.73 -2.67
C VAL A 94 6.60 2.69 -1.53
N ALA A 95 7.44 3.68 -1.81
CA ALA A 95 7.90 4.65 -0.82
C ALA A 95 8.38 4.00 0.50
N PRO A 96 9.27 2.99 0.48
CA PRO A 96 9.58 2.20 1.68
C PRO A 96 10.18 3.01 2.83
N ASN A 97 10.72 4.20 2.56
CA ASN A 97 11.29 5.12 3.55
C ASN A 97 10.45 6.40 3.73
N GLY A 98 9.18 6.32 3.33
CA GLY A 98 8.18 7.35 3.37
C GLY A 98 8.54 8.69 2.73
N ASN A 99 7.81 9.74 3.13
CA ASN A 99 7.92 11.11 2.65
C ASN A 99 7.80 11.27 1.11
N ARG A 100 7.17 10.32 0.42
CA ARG A 100 6.98 10.35 -1.03
C ARG A 100 5.55 10.74 -1.40
N THR A 101 5.38 11.26 -2.60
CA THR A 101 4.07 11.38 -3.25
C THR A 101 4.11 10.64 -4.57
N ILE A 102 3.34 9.56 -4.69
CA ILE A 102 3.35 8.67 -5.86
C ILE A 102 1.92 8.48 -6.36
N VAL A 103 1.71 8.70 -7.67
CA VAL A 103 0.44 8.49 -8.35
C VAL A 103 0.60 7.37 -9.36
N ILE A 104 -0.21 6.31 -9.25
CA ILE A 104 -0.24 5.17 -10.17
C ILE A 104 -1.59 5.17 -10.88
N THR A 105 -1.58 5.26 -12.21
CA THR A 105 -2.80 5.32 -13.03
C THR A 105 -2.78 4.23 -14.09
N GLY A 106 -3.78 3.36 -14.10
CA GLY A 106 -4.00 2.37 -15.14
C GLY A 106 -5.01 2.79 -16.21
N ALA A 107 -5.10 2.00 -17.27
CA ALA A 107 -6.04 2.16 -18.39
C ALA A 107 -7.49 1.70 -18.07
N GLY A 108 -7.80 1.52 -16.78
CA GLY A 108 -9.07 1.01 -16.28
C GLY A 108 -8.92 -0.39 -15.65
N PRO A 109 -9.70 -0.70 -14.61
CA PRO A 109 -9.45 -1.88 -13.78
C PRO A 109 -9.61 -3.20 -14.54
N ALA A 110 -10.44 -3.24 -15.60
CA ALA A 110 -10.55 -4.42 -16.47
C ALA A 110 -9.35 -4.63 -17.41
N ASN A 111 -8.54 -3.60 -17.63
CA ASN A 111 -7.48 -3.58 -18.65
C ASN A 111 -6.06 -3.57 -18.06
N THR A 112 -5.88 -3.01 -16.86
CA THR A 112 -4.59 -2.95 -16.17
C THR A 112 -4.64 -3.79 -14.92
N ILE A 113 -3.91 -4.92 -14.91
CA ILE A 113 -3.93 -5.90 -13.82
C ILE A 113 -2.53 -6.01 -13.23
N ILE A 114 -2.39 -5.74 -11.94
CA ILE A 114 -1.16 -5.95 -11.17
C ILE A 114 -1.39 -7.19 -10.32
N GLN A 115 -0.65 -8.26 -10.61
CA GLN A 115 -0.91 -9.59 -10.07
C GLN A 115 0.33 -10.15 -9.40
N GLN A 116 0.22 -10.47 -8.11
CA GLN A 116 1.21 -11.32 -7.46
C GLN A 116 1.08 -12.76 -8.01
N THR A 117 2.21 -13.38 -8.35
CA THR A 117 2.23 -14.71 -8.97
C THR A 117 2.77 -15.81 -8.07
N ASP A 118 3.40 -15.46 -6.96
CA ASP A 118 3.79 -16.42 -5.94
C ASP A 118 2.70 -16.61 -4.87
N ASN A 119 2.97 -17.51 -3.92
CA ASN A 119 2.06 -17.84 -2.83
C ASN A 119 2.47 -17.23 -1.47
N PHE A 120 3.43 -16.30 -1.45
CA PHE A 120 4.10 -15.86 -0.21
C PHE A 120 4.40 -14.36 -0.15
N ASN A 121 3.88 -13.56 -1.08
CA ASN A 121 4.07 -12.11 -1.06
C ASN A 121 2.76 -11.36 -1.19
N ARG A 122 2.78 -10.12 -0.70
CA ARG A 122 1.76 -9.12 -1.01
C ARG A 122 1.88 -8.65 -2.46
N VAL A 123 0.87 -7.91 -2.93
CA VAL A 123 1.02 -7.15 -4.17
C VAL A 123 1.90 -5.91 -3.93
N MET A 124 1.58 -5.11 -2.90
CA MET A 124 2.31 -3.88 -2.56
C MET A 124 2.52 -3.71 -1.05
N ALA A 125 3.66 -3.14 -0.68
CA ALA A 125 3.92 -2.59 0.65
C ALA A 125 4.23 -1.11 0.52
N ILE A 126 3.41 -0.25 1.13
CA ILE A 126 3.53 1.20 1.09
C ILE A 126 4.08 1.67 2.42
N ASP A 127 5.17 2.44 2.38
CA ASP A 127 5.87 2.93 3.58
C ASP A 127 6.16 1.83 4.59
N TYR A 128 6.79 0.75 4.11
CA TYR A 128 7.07 -0.43 4.92
C TYR A 128 7.88 -0.13 6.20
N ASN A 129 8.76 0.88 6.17
CA ASN A 129 9.55 1.28 7.34
C ASN A 129 8.84 2.31 8.24
N VAL A 130 7.58 2.67 7.92
CA VAL A 130 6.70 3.48 8.76
C VAL A 130 7.32 4.85 9.09
N MET A 131 7.85 5.51 8.06
CA MET A 131 8.54 6.80 8.21
C MET A 131 7.56 7.99 8.19
N GLY A 132 6.39 7.81 7.58
CA GLY A 132 5.33 8.81 7.53
C GLY A 132 5.43 9.78 6.36
N ASN A 133 4.44 10.66 6.28
CA ASN A 133 4.29 11.66 5.22
C ASN A 133 4.24 11.05 3.81
N THR A 134 3.72 9.82 3.68
CA THR A 134 3.62 9.11 2.41
C THR A 134 2.23 9.30 1.82
N ASN A 135 2.14 9.80 0.59
CA ASN A 135 0.88 9.98 -0.12
C ASN A 135 0.88 9.15 -1.42
N VAL A 136 0.06 8.10 -1.44
CA VAL A 136 -0.06 7.23 -2.60
C VAL A 136 -1.50 7.27 -3.12
N SER A 137 -1.64 7.56 -4.42
CA SER A 137 -2.91 7.48 -5.14
C SER A 137 -2.82 6.41 -6.22
N ILE A 138 -3.75 5.47 -6.20
CA ILE A 138 -3.83 4.37 -7.17
C ILE A 138 -5.20 4.43 -7.82
N SER A 139 -5.24 4.43 -9.16
CA SER A 139 -6.49 4.45 -9.89
C SER A 139 -6.49 3.61 -11.16
N GLY A 140 -7.67 3.08 -11.50
CA GLY A 140 -7.87 2.40 -12.78
C GLY A 140 -7.10 1.08 -12.93
N VAL A 141 -6.87 0.34 -11.83
CA VAL A 141 -6.14 -0.94 -11.84
C VAL A 141 -6.90 -2.04 -11.12
N THR A 142 -6.60 -3.29 -11.47
CA THR A 142 -6.87 -4.46 -10.62
C THR A 142 -5.63 -4.82 -9.81
N LEU A 143 -5.79 -5.06 -8.50
CA LEU A 143 -4.77 -5.58 -7.58
C LEU A 143 -5.20 -6.96 -7.09
N THR A 144 -4.45 -8.00 -7.43
CA THR A 144 -4.90 -9.38 -7.23
C THR A 144 -3.79 -10.38 -6.91
N GLY A 145 -4.20 -11.51 -6.34
CA GLY A 145 -3.34 -12.69 -6.15
C GLY A 145 -2.41 -12.61 -4.94
N GLY A 146 -2.42 -11.50 -4.21
CA GLY A 146 -1.58 -11.32 -3.03
C GLY A 146 -1.85 -12.36 -1.94
N ARG A 147 -0.81 -12.67 -1.16
CA ARG A 147 -0.79 -13.65 -0.08
C ARG A 147 -0.09 -13.13 1.17
N ASP A 148 -0.09 -13.95 2.22
CA ASP A 148 0.72 -13.76 3.41
C ASP A 148 2.18 -13.57 3.03
N ALA A 149 2.83 -12.53 3.56
CA ALA A 149 4.28 -12.45 3.52
C ALA A 149 4.91 -12.89 4.84
N SER A 150 6.22 -13.12 4.81
CA SER A 150 7.00 -13.67 5.93
C SER A 150 7.00 -12.82 7.20
N ASP A 151 6.67 -11.54 7.11
CA ASP A 151 6.57 -10.62 8.25
C ASP A 151 5.28 -10.78 9.07
N HIS A 152 4.29 -11.50 8.53
CA HIS A 152 2.99 -11.71 9.17
C HIS A 152 2.25 -10.41 9.52
N PHE A 153 2.37 -9.37 8.69
CA PHE A 153 1.56 -8.15 8.85
C PHE A 153 0.19 -8.22 8.14
N GLY A 154 -0.12 -9.25 7.36
CA GLY A 154 -1.37 -9.29 6.59
C GLY A 154 -1.32 -8.31 5.40
N GLY A 155 -2.45 -7.69 5.04
CA GLY A 155 -2.53 -6.76 3.90
C GLY A 155 -2.18 -7.42 2.56
N ALA A 156 -2.72 -8.61 2.29
CA ALA A 156 -2.26 -9.45 1.18
C ALA A 156 -2.29 -8.72 -0.18
N GLY A 157 -3.27 -7.87 -0.44
CA GLY A 157 -3.19 -6.92 -1.56
C GLY A 157 -2.22 -5.78 -1.27
N ILE A 158 -2.58 -4.92 -0.33
CA ILE A 158 -1.79 -3.75 0.09
C ILE A 158 -1.61 -3.76 1.61
N LEU A 159 -0.36 -3.57 2.04
CA LEU A 159 -0.02 -3.11 3.39
C LEU A 159 0.36 -1.63 3.32
N ALA A 160 -0.21 -0.79 4.18
CA ALA A 160 0.08 0.64 4.22
C ALA A 160 -0.14 1.23 5.63
N GLY A 161 0.35 2.46 5.80
CA GLY A 161 -0.04 3.34 6.90
C GLY A 161 1.06 3.65 7.88
N ASN A 162 0.84 4.74 8.60
CA ASN A 162 1.68 5.21 9.69
C ASN A 162 0.80 5.76 10.82
N VAL A 163 1.15 5.38 12.05
CA VAL A 163 0.50 5.85 13.28
C VAL A 163 1.12 7.14 13.83
N TYR A 164 2.28 7.55 13.29
CA TYR A 164 2.99 8.77 13.66
C TYR A 164 2.62 9.95 12.76
N ALA A 165 2.88 11.17 13.23
CA ALA A 165 2.74 12.38 12.42
C ALA A 165 4.08 12.72 11.72
N PRO A 166 4.07 13.14 10.44
CA PRO A 166 2.91 13.34 9.58
C PRO A 166 2.27 12.01 9.12
N PRO A 167 0.94 11.92 9.01
CA PRO A 167 0.26 10.69 8.66
C PRO A 167 0.48 10.31 7.20
N ASP A 168 0.32 9.02 6.92
CA ASP A 168 0.22 8.53 5.55
C ASP A 168 -1.19 8.71 4.98
N SER A 169 -1.27 8.74 3.65
CA SER A 169 -2.50 8.78 2.88
C SER A 169 -2.46 7.76 1.75
N LEU A 170 -3.46 6.87 1.72
CA LEU A 170 -3.72 5.96 0.62
C LEU A 170 -5.08 6.31 -0.01
N THR A 171 -5.06 6.61 -1.31
CA THR A 171 -6.28 6.80 -2.11
C THR A 171 -6.40 5.70 -3.15
N LEU A 172 -7.53 5.00 -3.15
CA LEU A 172 -7.93 4.03 -4.17
C LEU A 172 -9.15 4.59 -4.91
N SER A 173 -9.06 4.72 -6.25
CA SER A 173 -10.14 5.24 -7.07
C SER A 173 -10.37 4.40 -8.32
N ASN A 174 -11.60 3.94 -8.56
CA ASN A 174 -11.92 3.13 -9.74
C ASN A 174 -10.99 1.89 -9.86
N CYS A 175 -10.77 1.20 -8.75
CA CYS A 175 -9.93 0.01 -8.68
C CYS A 175 -10.75 -1.25 -8.42
N ILE A 176 -10.21 -2.40 -8.80
CA ILE A 176 -10.66 -3.71 -8.33
C ILE A 176 -9.56 -4.27 -7.41
N VAL A 177 -9.92 -4.63 -6.18
CA VAL A 177 -9.05 -5.36 -5.26
C VAL A 177 -9.67 -6.73 -5.08
N SER A 178 -9.02 -7.78 -5.59
CA SER A 178 -9.67 -9.10 -5.68
C SER A 178 -8.76 -10.28 -5.40
N ASN A 179 -9.33 -11.37 -4.89
CA ASN A 179 -8.63 -12.65 -4.73
C ASN A 179 -7.30 -12.55 -3.96
N ASN A 180 -7.21 -11.58 -3.05
CA ASN A 180 -6.09 -11.44 -2.13
C ASN A 180 -6.46 -12.18 -0.85
N ASN A 181 -5.55 -13.06 -0.40
CA ASN A 181 -5.84 -13.99 0.65
C ASN A 181 -4.71 -14.01 1.67
N VAL A 182 -5.04 -13.57 2.88
CA VAL A 182 -4.28 -13.91 4.07
C VAL A 182 -4.78 -15.27 4.56
N ALA A 183 -3.98 -16.33 4.43
CA ALA A 183 -4.32 -17.66 4.92
C ALA A 183 -4.23 -17.75 6.46
N ALA A 184 -3.28 -16.99 7.05
CA ALA A 184 -2.99 -16.80 8.47
C ALA A 184 -2.77 -18.08 9.31
N LEU A 185 -1.55 -18.19 9.86
CA LEU A 185 -1.19 -19.05 11.00
C LEU A 185 -1.24 -18.27 12.35
N ASP A 186 -1.56 -16.96 12.34
CA ASP A 186 -1.57 -16.07 13.51
C ASP A 186 -2.68 -14.99 13.42
N VAL A 187 -3.17 -14.53 14.57
CA VAL A 187 -4.29 -13.58 14.77
C VAL A 187 -3.96 -12.12 14.44
N MET A 188 -2.71 -11.80 14.08
CA MET A 188 -2.27 -10.42 13.79
C MET A 188 -2.29 -10.05 12.30
N GLN A 189 -2.61 -10.98 11.40
CA GLN A 189 -2.52 -10.83 9.95
C GLN A 189 -3.82 -10.34 9.30
N ALA A 190 -4.26 -9.13 9.63
CA ALA A 190 -5.54 -8.61 9.17
C ALA A 190 -5.51 -8.06 7.72
N GLY A 191 -6.67 -7.90 7.10
CA GLY A 191 -6.79 -7.27 5.78
C GLY A 191 -6.43 -8.20 4.63
N GLY A 192 -7.40 -8.95 4.12
CA GLY A 192 -7.18 -9.78 2.92
C GLY A 192 -6.87 -8.93 1.68
N GLY A 193 -7.59 -7.82 1.47
CA GLY A 193 -7.31 -6.87 0.39
C GLY A 193 -6.33 -5.78 0.82
N VAL A 194 -6.69 -4.99 1.82
CA VAL A 194 -5.93 -3.84 2.31
C VAL A 194 -5.84 -3.90 3.82
N ARG A 195 -4.63 -3.70 4.35
CA ARG A 195 -4.40 -3.31 5.74
C ARG A 195 -3.86 -1.89 5.78
N MET A 196 -4.49 -1.05 6.60
CA MET A 196 -4.07 0.32 6.87
C MET A 196 -3.85 0.51 8.38
N ASP A 197 -2.62 0.81 8.78
CA ASP A 197 -2.25 1.08 10.17
C ASP A 197 -2.06 2.60 10.39
N GLY A 198 -3.13 3.28 10.80
CA GLY A 198 -3.17 4.72 11.00
C GLY A 198 -3.44 5.51 9.73
N GLY A 199 -3.16 6.81 9.78
CA GLY A 199 -3.28 7.71 8.62
C GLY A 199 -4.70 7.88 8.04
N ILE A 200 -4.74 8.08 6.72
CA ILE A 200 -5.95 8.39 5.95
C ILE A 200 -6.11 7.35 4.83
N LEU A 201 -7.25 6.65 4.82
CA LEU A 201 -7.64 5.76 3.72
C LEU A 201 -8.89 6.31 3.03
N THR A 202 -8.78 6.58 1.74
CA THR A 202 -9.90 6.99 0.89
C THR A 202 -10.15 5.96 -0.20
N VAL A 203 -11.38 5.47 -0.31
CA VAL A 203 -11.80 4.46 -1.28
C VAL A 203 -13.03 4.96 -2.02
N THR A 204 -12.89 5.18 -3.33
CA THR A 204 -13.97 5.74 -4.15
C THR A 204 -14.21 4.91 -5.40
N ASN A 205 -15.46 4.52 -5.65
CA ASN A 205 -15.85 3.76 -6.84
C ASN A 205 -15.02 2.48 -7.05
N CYS A 206 -14.66 1.81 -5.96
CA CYS A 206 -13.84 0.59 -6.02
C CYS A 206 -14.69 -0.66 -5.83
N THR A 207 -14.19 -1.79 -6.30
CA THR A 207 -14.77 -3.11 -6.02
C THR A 207 -13.77 -3.95 -5.23
N PHE A 208 -14.18 -4.44 -4.06
CA PHE A 208 -13.47 -5.43 -3.28
C PHE A 208 -14.20 -6.75 -3.39
N THR A 209 -13.57 -7.77 -4.00
CA THR A 209 -14.24 -9.06 -4.19
C THR A 209 -13.37 -10.27 -3.95
N ASN A 210 -13.94 -11.27 -3.26
CA ASN A 210 -13.26 -12.53 -2.94
C ASN A 210 -11.92 -12.31 -2.22
N ASN A 211 -11.79 -11.24 -1.43
CA ASN A 211 -10.64 -11.08 -0.54
C ASN A 211 -10.94 -11.82 0.76
N SER A 212 -9.92 -12.43 1.34
CA SER A 212 -10.09 -13.19 2.57
C SER A 212 -8.97 -13.01 3.57
N SER A 213 -9.35 -13.08 4.83
CA SER A 213 -8.45 -13.21 5.96
C SER A 213 -8.80 -14.46 6.77
N GLY A 214 -7.78 -15.18 7.22
CA GLY A 214 -7.92 -16.36 8.07
C GLY A 214 -8.27 -15.96 9.50
N LEU A 215 -7.27 -15.88 10.38
CA LEU A 215 -7.45 -15.72 11.83
C LEU A 215 -7.63 -14.28 12.32
N ALA A 216 -7.47 -13.28 11.45
CA ALA A 216 -7.46 -11.87 11.81
C ALA A 216 -8.52 -11.08 11.00
N PRO A 217 -9.10 -10.00 11.54
CA PRO A 217 -10.30 -9.39 10.98
C PRO A 217 -10.10 -8.66 9.64
N GLY A 218 -11.20 -8.30 8.99
CA GLY A 218 -11.19 -7.52 7.74
C GLY A 218 -10.83 -8.37 6.51
N GLY A 219 -11.79 -9.12 5.97
CA GLY A 219 -11.54 -9.95 4.78
C GLY A 219 -11.17 -9.12 3.54
N ALA A 220 -11.72 -7.91 3.40
CA ALA A 220 -11.32 -6.93 2.39
C ALA A 220 -10.41 -5.85 2.96
N ILE A 221 -10.89 -5.06 3.91
CA ILE A 221 -10.18 -3.92 4.48
C ILE A 221 -10.09 -4.11 5.99
N ALA A 222 -8.90 -3.96 6.53
CA ALA A 222 -8.70 -3.78 7.97
C ALA A 222 -8.01 -2.44 8.22
N PHE A 223 -8.66 -1.58 9.00
CA PHE A 223 -8.12 -0.31 9.43
C PHE A 223 -7.87 -0.36 10.94
N PHE A 224 -6.61 -0.17 11.35
CA PHE A 224 -6.20 -0.10 12.76
C PHE A 224 -5.59 1.25 13.06
N ASN A 225 -5.85 1.80 14.24
CA ASN A 225 -5.05 2.92 14.71
C ASN A 225 -4.90 2.91 16.23
N PRO A 226 -3.76 2.45 16.78
CA PRO A 226 -3.53 2.48 18.23
C PRO A 226 -3.26 3.91 18.78
N GLY A 227 -3.05 4.90 17.90
CA GLY A 227 -2.68 6.27 18.26
C GLY A 227 -3.84 7.27 18.17
N ALA A 228 -3.56 8.45 17.64
CA ALA A 228 -4.58 9.48 17.39
C ALA A 228 -5.53 9.01 16.28
N GLN A 229 -6.84 9.23 16.45
CA GLN A 229 -7.88 8.77 15.53
C GLN A 229 -7.54 8.99 14.05
N GLY A 230 -7.58 7.90 13.26
CA GLY A 230 -7.34 7.95 11.81
C GLY A 230 -8.59 8.34 11.03
N THR A 231 -8.50 8.42 9.70
CA THR A 231 -9.67 8.71 8.84
C THR A 231 -9.87 7.61 7.80
N LEU A 232 -11.11 7.11 7.70
CA LEU A 232 -11.52 6.15 6.67
C LEU A 232 -12.74 6.70 5.93
N THR A 233 -12.61 6.91 4.63
CA THR A 233 -13.74 7.31 3.77
C THR A 233 -13.95 6.29 2.66
N ILE A 234 -15.17 5.78 2.55
CA ILE A 234 -15.56 4.82 1.51
C ILE A 234 -16.83 5.33 0.84
N THR A 235 -16.77 5.55 -0.47
CA THR A 235 -17.89 6.10 -1.24
C THR A 235 -18.09 5.34 -2.55
N GLY A 236 -19.35 5.07 -2.91
CA GLY A 236 -19.67 4.52 -4.24
C GLY A 236 -19.09 3.12 -4.49
N SER A 237 -18.74 2.38 -3.44
CA SER A 237 -17.91 1.17 -3.55
C SER A 237 -18.70 -0.11 -3.31
N THR A 238 -18.23 -1.21 -3.88
CA THR A 238 -18.88 -2.52 -3.78
C THR A 238 -17.98 -3.53 -3.08
N PHE A 239 -18.52 -4.22 -2.07
CA PHE A 239 -17.85 -5.29 -1.35
C PHE A 239 -18.65 -6.58 -1.53
N THR A 240 -18.10 -7.55 -2.26
CA THR A 240 -18.79 -8.80 -2.56
C THR A 240 -17.97 -10.03 -2.23
N ASN A 241 -18.54 -10.99 -1.49
CA ASN A 241 -17.90 -12.26 -1.14
C ASN A 241 -16.56 -12.12 -0.41
N ASN A 242 -16.36 -11.04 0.34
CA ASN A 242 -15.18 -10.93 1.18
C ASN A 242 -15.41 -11.70 2.49
N ARG A 243 -14.38 -12.37 2.98
CA ARG A 243 -14.53 -13.33 4.07
C ARG A 243 -13.46 -13.20 5.15
N LEU A 244 -13.90 -13.20 6.40
CA LEU A 244 -13.09 -13.57 7.56
C LEU A 244 -13.42 -15.03 7.94
N THR A 245 -12.40 -15.88 8.14
CA THR A 245 -12.60 -17.27 8.62
C THR A 245 -11.68 -17.58 9.79
N ASN A 246 -12.07 -17.14 10.98
CA ASN A 246 -11.36 -17.48 12.21
C ASN A 246 -11.79 -18.87 12.71
N THR A 247 -10.92 -19.86 12.56
CA THR A 247 -11.16 -21.24 13.03
C THR A 247 -10.63 -21.50 14.44
N THR A 248 -10.32 -20.46 15.21
CA THR A 248 -9.84 -20.58 16.60
C THR A 248 -10.90 -20.07 17.58
N SER A 249 -10.78 -20.47 18.85
CA SER A 249 -11.68 -20.04 19.93
C SER A 249 -11.30 -18.69 20.55
N SER A 250 -10.40 -17.93 19.94
CA SER A 250 -9.84 -16.69 20.48
C SER A 250 -9.54 -15.66 19.38
N GLY A 251 -9.47 -14.39 19.73
CA GLY A 251 -9.04 -13.30 18.84
C GLY A 251 -10.18 -12.41 18.33
N PRO A 252 -9.86 -11.18 17.88
CA PRO A 252 -10.84 -10.26 17.32
C PRO A 252 -11.52 -10.92 16.13
N SER A 253 -12.84 -10.88 16.16
CA SER A 253 -13.68 -11.61 15.23
C SER A 253 -14.72 -10.64 14.67
N GLY A 254 -14.59 -10.29 13.39
CA GLY A 254 -15.59 -9.50 12.71
C GLY A 254 -15.13 -8.76 11.46
N GLY A 255 -16.10 -8.24 10.72
CA GLY A 255 -15.86 -7.43 9.53
C GLY A 255 -15.45 -8.29 8.34
N GLY A 256 -16.30 -9.23 7.94
CA GLY A 256 -16.03 -10.13 6.82
C GLY A 256 -15.60 -9.40 5.54
N ALA A 257 -16.11 -8.17 5.34
CA ALA A 257 -15.49 -7.20 4.45
C ALA A 257 -14.58 -6.23 5.19
N ILE A 258 -15.12 -5.41 6.10
CA ILE A 258 -14.42 -4.26 6.66
C ILE A 258 -14.34 -4.37 8.17
N PHE A 259 -13.13 -4.27 8.70
CA PHE A 259 -12.87 -4.05 10.11
C PHE A 259 -12.31 -2.65 10.34
N ILE A 260 -12.83 -1.95 11.35
CA ILE A 260 -12.44 -0.58 11.68
C ILE A 260 -12.16 -0.47 13.19
N GLU A 261 -10.96 -0.02 13.52
CA GLU A 261 -10.54 0.32 14.88
C GLU A 261 -9.95 1.74 14.91
N ASN A 262 -10.55 2.58 15.76
CA ASN A 262 -10.15 3.96 16.06
C ASN A 262 -10.00 4.87 14.82
N ALA A 263 -11.06 4.92 14.01
CA ALA A 263 -11.16 5.83 12.87
C ALA A 263 -12.39 6.74 12.97
N ALA A 264 -12.27 7.95 12.42
CA ALA A 264 -13.42 8.71 11.93
C ALA A 264 -13.82 8.12 10.57
N ALA A 265 -14.77 7.19 10.60
CA ALA A 265 -15.19 6.42 9.44
C ALA A 265 -16.47 6.97 8.81
N THR A 266 -16.45 7.18 7.50
CA THR A 266 -17.64 7.49 6.70
C THR A 266 -17.76 6.47 5.57
N ILE A 267 -18.89 5.77 5.52
CA ILE A 267 -19.23 4.84 4.44
C ILE A 267 -20.52 5.32 3.79
N SER A 268 -20.49 5.68 2.51
CA SER A 268 -21.66 6.20 1.82
C SER A 268 -21.87 5.56 0.46
N ASN A 269 -23.12 5.44 0.03
CA ASN A 269 -23.50 4.97 -1.31
C ASN A 269 -22.79 3.67 -1.72
N SER A 270 -22.62 2.75 -0.77
CA SER A 270 -21.80 1.54 -0.94
C SER A 270 -22.65 0.29 -0.75
N THR A 271 -22.28 -0.77 -1.47
CA THR A 271 -23.03 -2.04 -1.51
C THR A 271 -22.21 -3.14 -0.86
N PHE A 272 -22.82 -3.92 0.04
CA PHE A 272 -22.20 -5.10 0.64
C PHE A 272 -23.05 -6.32 0.38
N THR A 273 -22.53 -7.28 -0.40
CA THR A 273 -23.26 -8.49 -0.78
C THR A 273 -22.46 -9.73 -0.38
N ALA A 274 -23.11 -10.69 0.29
CA ALA A 274 -22.53 -12.00 0.59
C ALA A 274 -21.15 -12.00 1.30
N ASN A 275 -20.82 -10.91 1.99
CA ASN A 275 -19.65 -10.87 2.87
C ASN A 275 -19.93 -11.65 4.16
N GLN A 276 -18.93 -12.37 4.65
CA GLN A 276 -19.10 -13.34 5.73
C GLN A 276 -17.98 -13.24 6.76
N ALA A 277 -18.35 -13.27 8.04
CA ALA A 277 -17.43 -13.46 9.14
C ALA A 277 -17.80 -14.77 9.84
N THR A 278 -16.89 -15.74 9.80
CA THR A 278 -17.03 -17.01 10.52
C THR A 278 -16.03 -17.03 11.66
N SER A 279 -16.49 -17.33 12.88
CA SER A 279 -15.65 -17.49 14.07
C SER A 279 -16.12 -18.67 14.89
N LEU A 280 -15.18 -19.51 15.37
CA LEU A 280 -15.46 -20.56 16.34
C LEU A 280 -15.45 -20.06 17.80
N ALA A 281 -15.06 -18.80 18.04
CA ALA A 281 -15.14 -18.20 19.36
C ALA A 281 -16.61 -17.97 19.74
N ALA A 282 -16.99 -18.36 20.97
CA ALA A 282 -18.34 -18.15 21.47
C ALA A 282 -18.67 -16.64 21.47
N GLY A 283 -19.68 -16.24 20.69
CA GLY A 283 -20.04 -14.85 20.49
C GLY A 283 -19.09 -14.04 19.60
N GLY A 284 -18.13 -14.68 18.90
CA GLY A 284 -17.06 -13.99 18.18
C GLY A 284 -17.47 -13.43 16.82
N ALA A 285 -18.35 -14.06 16.05
CA ALA A 285 -18.66 -13.57 14.70
C ALA A 285 -19.49 -12.26 14.76
N HIS A 286 -18.84 -11.10 14.69
CA HIS A 286 -19.51 -9.80 14.66
C HIS A 286 -19.47 -9.17 13.26
N GLY A 287 -20.61 -8.74 12.73
CA GLY A 287 -20.68 -7.97 11.47
C GLY A 287 -20.17 -8.74 10.25
N GLY A 288 -21.05 -9.51 9.61
CA GLY A 288 -20.71 -10.28 8.40
C GLY A 288 -20.12 -9.42 7.28
N ALA A 289 -20.55 -8.16 7.17
CA ALA A 289 -19.96 -7.18 6.27
C ALA A 289 -19.00 -6.23 6.99
N VAL A 290 -19.51 -5.39 7.88
CA VAL A 290 -18.73 -4.33 8.55
C VAL A 290 -18.73 -4.57 10.06
N TYR A 291 -17.55 -4.51 10.67
CA TYR A 291 -17.38 -4.43 12.12
C TYR A 291 -16.62 -3.15 12.47
N PHE A 292 -17.15 -2.44 13.47
CA PHE A 292 -16.61 -1.19 13.94
C PHE A 292 -16.42 -1.29 15.47
N ASN A 293 -15.18 -1.12 15.90
CA ASN A 293 -14.78 -1.31 17.30
C ASN A 293 -14.82 0.02 18.08
N THR A 294 -14.15 1.05 17.57
CA THR A 294 -13.93 2.33 18.26
C THR A 294 -13.79 3.50 17.27
N GLY A 295 -14.05 4.73 17.73
CA GLY A 295 -13.96 5.96 16.93
C GLY A 295 -15.34 6.58 16.66
N THR A 296 -15.57 7.07 15.45
CA THR A 296 -16.91 7.46 14.97
C THR A 296 -17.24 6.76 13.65
N LEU A 297 -18.50 6.40 13.44
CA LEU A 297 -18.96 5.77 12.20
C LEU A 297 -20.24 6.44 11.70
N THR A 298 -20.20 6.93 10.47
CA THR A 298 -21.37 7.36 9.72
C THR A 298 -21.58 6.42 8.54
N ILE A 299 -22.75 5.78 8.47
CA ILE A 299 -23.16 4.98 7.31
C ILE A 299 -24.37 5.66 6.67
N ASP A 300 -24.25 6.07 5.40
CA ASP A 300 -25.31 6.75 4.66
C ASP A 300 -25.64 6.02 3.35
N HIS A 301 -26.93 5.72 3.13
CA HIS A 301 -27.43 4.96 1.98
C HIS A 301 -26.70 3.62 1.69
N PRO A 302 -26.47 2.72 2.67
CA PRO A 302 -25.91 1.40 2.40
C PRO A 302 -26.97 0.48 1.76
N THR A 303 -26.57 -0.36 0.81
CA THR A 303 -27.38 -1.50 0.37
C THR A 303 -26.78 -2.81 0.92
N LEU A 304 -27.57 -3.53 1.73
CA LEU A 304 -27.17 -4.76 2.44
C LEU A 304 -28.12 -5.94 2.10
N PRO A 305 -28.14 -6.45 0.85
CA PRO A 305 -29.01 -7.56 0.50
C PRO A 305 -28.48 -8.90 1.06
N GLY A 306 -29.28 -9.55 1.91
CA GLY A 306 -29.15 -10.98 2.26
C GLY A 306 -27.84 -11.38 2.96
N HIS A 307 -27.77 -11.17 4.27
CA HIS A 307 -26.68 -11.73 5.10
C HIS A 307 -27.25 -12.82 6.02
N PRO A 308 -26.94 -14.11 5.81
CA PRO A 308 -27.22 -15.15 6.80
C PRO A 308 -26.25 -14.98 7.97
N SER A 309 -26.77 -14.64 9.15
CA SER A 309 -26.06 -14.85 10.41
C SER A 309 -26.17 -16.32 10.78
N SER A 310 -25.07 -17.07 10.67
CA SER A 310 -24.94 -18.40 11.29
C SER A 310 -23.96 -18.33 12.44
#